data_AF-G0U8P2-F1
#
_entry.id   AF-G0U8P2-F1
#
_cell.length_a   1.000
_cell.length_b   1.000
_cell.length_c   1.000
_cell.angle_alpha   90.00
_cell.angle_beta   90.00
_cell.angle_gamma   90.00
#
_symmetry.space_group_name_H-M   'P 1'
#
loop_
_entity.id
_entity.type
_entity.pdbx_description
1 polymer ?
#
loop_
_entity_poly.entity_id
_entity_poly.type
_entity_poly.pdbx_seq_one_letter_code
_entity_poly.pdbx_strand_id
1 'polypeptide(L)'
;MESIFCVEQINVPPELGTIMKQYTKAILRDRPEDLYKYSANFFAALCGQAAPFDKDGHYVEQQEYRSVHHFPNVNSCKADVASPTLSVEHEKHEAVCAIFEKYDVNGDGRMFTESVPALLAELQKTLGLPDSENIGSEELMAILDVDDNGTFDLLEFRQLFFQSCYTL
;
A
#
# COMPACT_ATOMS: atom_id res chain seq x y z
N MET A 1 17.33 37.97 -7.80
CA MET A 1 16.68 37.37 -6.63
C MET A 1 15.59 36.48 -7.19
N GLU A 2 15.92 35.25 -7.57
CA GLU A 2 14.97 34.35 -8.21
C GLU A 2 14.30 33.49 -7.14
N SER A 3 12.97 33.48 -7.19
CA SER A 3 12.07 32.83 -6.25
C SER A 3 12.29 31.33 -6.28
N ILE A 4 12.85 30.78 -5.20
CA ILE A 4 13.04 29.35 -4.98
C ILE A 4 11.70 28.76 -4.52
N PHE A 5 10.71 28.75 -5.41
CA PHE A 5 9.40 28.15 -5.13
C PHE A 5 8.88 27.50 -6.42
N CYS A 6 9.19 26.23 -6.60
CA CYS A 6 8.30 25.23 -7.22
C CYS A 6 8.69 23.88 -6.60
N VAL A 7 7.94 23.41 -5.60
CA VAL A 7 6.64 22.72 -5.75
C VAL A 7 6.89 21.36 -6.39
N GLU A 8 7.27 20.41 -5.54
CA GLU A 8 6.91 19.03 -5.80
C GLU A 8 5.38 19.00 -5.86
N GLN A 9 4.87 18.85 -7.07
CA GLN A 9 3.47 19.06 -7.40
C GLN A 9 2.69 17.86 -6.84
N ILE A 10 2.00 18.02 -5.71
CA ILE A 10 1.18 16.97 -5.12
C ILE A 10 0.23 16.46 -6.20
N ASN A 11 0.41 15.20 -6.60
CA ASN A 11 -0.45 14.54 -7.57
C ASN A 11 -1.80 14.21 -6.91
N VAL A 12 -2.72 15.16 -6.98
CA VAL A 12 -4.07 14.99 -6.41
C VAL A 12 -4.91 14.14 -7.37
N PRO A 13 -5.42 12.98 -6.94
CA PRO A 13 -6.28 12.15 -7.78
C PRO A 13 -7.54 12.92 -8.20
N PRO A 14 -7.94 12.86 -9.49
CA PRO A 14 -9.10 13.61 -9.99
C PRO A 14 -10.41 13.22 -9.27
N GLU A 15 -10.50 12.00 -8.76
CA GLU A 15 -11.68 11.46 -8.07
C GLU A 15 -11.79 11.90 -6.60
N LEU A 16 -10.71 12.42 -6.00
CA LEU A 16 -10.68 12.74 -4.56
C LEU A 16 -11.78 13.74 -4.17
N GLY A 17 -11.99 14.78 -4.97
CA GLY A 17 -13.01 15.79 -4.71
C GLY A 17 -14.43 15.20 -4.69
N THR A 18 -14.72 14.25 -5.59
CA THR A 18 -16.01 13.55 -5.65
C THR A 18 -16.21 12.67 -4.42
N ILE A 19 -15.19 11.89 -4.05
CA ILE A 19 -15.21 11.02 -2.87
C ILE A 19 -15.45 11.84 -1.60
N MET A 20 -14.70 12.92 -1.40
CA MET A 20 -14.83 13.78 -0.22
C MET A 20 -16.21 14.43 -0.12
N LYS A 21 -16.80 14.84 -1.26
CA LYS A 21 -18.15 15.38 -1.32
C LYS A 21 -19.21 14.33 -0.96
N GLN A 22 -19.08 13.10 -1.46
CA GLN A 22 -19.99 12.01 -1.11
C GLN A 22 -19.91 11.66 0.37
N TYR A 23 -18.69 11.57 0.90
CA TYR A 23 -18.45 11.33 2.33
C TYR A 23 -19.09 12.41 3.20
N THR A 24 -18.84 13.68 2.90
CA THR A 24 -19.44 14.82 3.62
C THR A 24 -20.96 14.77 3.59
N LYS A 25 -21.56 14.45 2.44
CA LYS A 25 -23.02 14.31 2.32
C LYS A 25 -23.55 13.17 3.17
N ALA A 26 -22.83 12.06 3.26
CA ALA A 26 -23.20 10.88 4.05
C ALA A 26 -23.16 11.20 5.56
N ILE A 27 -22.12 11.89 6.04
CA ILE A 27 -22.03 12.36 7.43
C ILE A 27 -23.20 13.29 7.78
N LEU A 28 -23.50 14.26 6.92
CA LEU A 28 -24.58 15.22 7.17
C LEU A 28 -25.97 14.57 7.20
N ARG A 29 -26.14 13.48 6.44
CA ARG A 29 -27.39 12.71 6.39
C ARG A 29 -27.54 11.82 7.62
N ASP A 30 -26.50 11.05 7.93
CA ASP A 30 -26.57 9.97 8.93
C ASP A 30 -26.26 10.47 10.34
N ARG A 31 -25.62 11.64 10.47
CA ARG A 31 -25.20 12.24 11.74
C ARG A 31 -24.59 11.20 12.71
N PRO A 32 -23.50 10.54 12.29
CA PRO A 32 -22.87 9.51 13.12
C PRO A 32 -22.35 10.12 14.43
N GLU A 33 -22.49 9.37 15.51
CA GLU A 33 -21.94 9.74 16.82
C GLU A 33 -20.42 9.60 16.85
N ASP A 34 -19.90 8.54 16.21
CA ASP A 34 -18.47 8.29 16.05
C ASP A 34 -18.06 8.46 14.57
N LEU A 35 -17.40 9.58 14.29
CA LEU A 35 -16.94 9.93 12.96
C LEU A 35 -15.85 8.96 12.46
N TYR A 36 -14.97 8.48 13.33
CA TYR A 36 -13.84 7.64 12.94
C TYR A 36 -14.31 6.26 12.48
N LYS A 37 -15.18 5.63 13.27
CA LYS A 37 -15.78 4.32 12.91
C LYS A 37 -16.61 4.42 11.64
N TYR A 38 -17.39 5.50 11.52
CA TYR A 38 -18.17 5.77 10.33
C TYR A 38 -17.26 5.96 9.10
N SER A 39 -16.15 6.70 9.23
CA SER A 39 -15.16 6.87 8.16
C SER A 39 -14.60 5.54 7.69
N ALA A 40 -14.13 4.71 8.64
CA ALA A 40 -13.54 3.41 8.34
C ALA A 40 -14.52 2.52 7.58
N ASN A 41 -15.78 2.46 8.02
CA ASN A 41 -16.83 1.72 7.33
C ASN A 41 -17.15 2.29 5.94
N PHE A 42 -17.24 3.63 5.82
CA PHE A 42 -17.55 4.30 4.56
C PHE A 42 -16.48 4.02 3.51
N PHE A 43 -15.21 4.14 3.86
CA PHE A 43 -14.10 3.89 2.94
C PHE A 43 -13.87 2.41 2.67
N ALA A 44 -14.08 1.53 3.66
CA ALA A 44 -14.06 0.08 3.42
C ALA A 44 -15.12 -0.30 2.36
N ALA A 45 -16.35 0.19 2.52
CA ALA A 45 -17.43 -0.05 1.54
C ALA A 45 -17.09 0.52 0.16
N LEU A 46 -16.48 1.71 0.09
CA LEU A 46 -16.04 2.32 -1.17
C LEU A 46 -14.97 1.46 -1.88
N CYS A 47 -14.10 0.81 -1.12
CA CYS A 47 -13.07 -0.10 -1.61
C CYS A 47 -13.58 -1.54 -1.85
N GLY A 48 -14.87 -1.82 -1.62
CA GLY A 48 -15.43 -3.19 -1.73
C GLY A 48 -15.00 -4.14 -0.60
N GLN A 49 -14.44 -3.60 0.48
CA GLN A 49 -14.07 -4.34 1.68
C GLN A 49 -15.23 -4.39 2.67
N ALA A 50 -15.20 -5.39 3.55
CA ALA A 50 -16.18 -5.49 4.62
C ALA A 50 -15.94 -4.43 5.70
N ALA A 51 -17.04 -3.98 6.32
CA ALA A 51 -17.01 -2.94 7.32
C ALA A 51 -16.29 -3.44 8.60
N PRO A 52 -15.24 -2.75 9.07
CA PRO A 52 -14.52 -3.15 10.28
C PRO A 52 -15.34 -2.97 11.56
N PHE A 53 -16.38 -2.13 11.56
CA PHE A 53 -17.26 -1.91 12.71
C PHE A 53 -18.70 -2.27 12.38
N ASP A 54 -19.39 -2.92 13.32
CA ASP A 54 -20.83 -3.13 13.21
C ASP A 54 -21.64 -1.86 13.51
N LYS A 55 -22.96 -1.97 13.36
CA LYS A 55 -23.93 -0.91 13.67
C LYS A 55 -23.94 -0.48 15.14
N ASP A 56 -23.46 -1.34 16.03
CA ASP A 56 -23.36 -1.10 17.46
C ASP A 56 -21.98 -0.49 17.82
N GLY A 57 -21.11 -0.30 16.83
CA GLY A 57 -19.80 0.31 16.97
C GLY A 57 -18.74 -0.62 17.53
N HIS A 58 -18.99 -1.93 17.58
CA HIS A 58 -18.00 -2.93 17.95
C HIS A 58 -17.15 -3.28 16.74
N TYR A 59 -15.85 -3.45 16.98
CA TYR A 59 -14.96 -4.00 15.97
C TYR A 59 -15.40 -5.44 15.69
N VAL A 60 -15.75 -5.73 14.45
CA VAL A 60 -16.06 -7.08 14.02
C VAL A 60 -14.75 -7.68 13.56
N GLU A 61 -14.17 -8.53 14.41
CA GLU A 61 -12.97 -9.27 14.09
C GLU A 61 -13.30 -10.26 12.97
N GLN A 62 -13.05 -9.84 11.73
CA GLN A 62 -13.01 -10.73 10.61
C GLN A 62 -11.66 -11.44 10.65
N GLN A 63 -11.71 -12.69 11.08
CA GLN A 63 -10.61 -13.63 10.99
C GLN A 63 -10.10 -13.62 9.54
N GLU A 64 -8.80 -13.39 9.41
CA GLU A 64 -8.01 -13.11 8.21
C GLU A 64 -8.24 -11.72 7.58
N TYR A 65 -7.33 -10.81 7.97
CA TYR A 65 -6.64 -9.91 7.08
C TYR A 65 -6.07 -10.69 5.87
N ARG A 66 -6.92 -11.15 4.96
CA ARG A 66 -6.44 -11.38 3.61
C ARG A 66 -6.25 -9.98 3.03
N SER A 67 -5.02 -9.50 3.13
CA SER A 67 -4.49 -8.38 2.36
C SER A 67 -4.69 -8.69 0.89
N VAL A 68 -5.86 -8.38 0.36
CA VAL A 68 -6.16 -8.39 -1.07
C VAL A 68 -6.72 -7.03 -1.42
N HIS A 69 -5.84 -6.23 -2.03
CA HIS A 69 -6.21 -5.34 -3.11
C HIS A 69 -7.17 -6.09 -4.06
N HIS A 70 -8.47 -5.83 -3.95
CA HIS A 70 -9.41 -6.29 -4.97
C HIS A 70 -10.43 -5.20 -5.22
N PHE A 71 -10.09 -4.30 -6.15
CA PHE A 71 -11.05 -3.53 -6.90
C PHE A 71 -12.01 -4.50 -7.60
N PRO A 72 -13.34 -4.45 -7.36
CA PRO A 72 -14.28 -4.97 -8.32
C PRO A 72 -14.69 -3.81 -9.21
N ASN A 73 -14.01 -3.69 -10.33
CA ASN A 73 -14.74 -3.43 -11.56
C ASN A 73 -15.63 -4.65 -11.78
N VAL A 74 -16.94 -4.49 -11.72
CA VAL A 74 -17.81 -5.25 -12.63
C VAL A 74 -19.14 -4.52 -12.80
N ASN A 75 -19.20 -3.84 -13.93
CA ASN A 75 -20.38 -3.94 -14.77
C ASN A 75 -20.57 -5.43 -15.11
N SER A 76 -21.78 -5.94 -14.89
CA SER A 76 -22.31 -7.26 -15.22
C SER A 76 -21.53 -8.08 -16.27
N CYS A 77 -21.40 -9.40 -16.07
CA CYS A 77 -21.94 -10.47 -16.94
C CYS A 77 -21.27 -11.82 -16.67
N LYS A 78 -22.07 -12.88 -16.82
CA LYS A 78 -21.78 -14.31 -16.64
C LYS A 78 -20.64 -14.87 -17.52
N ALA A 79 -20.09 -15.98 -17.03
CA ALA A 79 -19.76 -17.24 -17.72
C ALA A 79 -18.30 -17.68 -17.57
N ASP A 80 -18.18 -18.98 -17.27
CA ASP A 80 -17.01 -19.84 -17.28
C ASP A 80 -15.87 -19.44 -18.23
N VAL A 81 -14.62 -19.61 -17.76
CA VAL A 81 -13.55 -20.38 -18.44
C VAL A 81 -12.31 -20.37 -17.56
N ALA A 82 -11.76 -21.57 -17.35
CA ALA A 82 -10.54 -21.84 -16.62
C ALA A 82 -9.31 -21.15 -17.23
N SER A 83 -8.39 -20.68 -16.37
CA SER A 83 -6.97 -20.53 -16.66
C SER A 83 -6.14 -20.63 -15.37
N PRO A 84 -5.17 -21.57 -15.29
CA PRO A 84 -4.22 -21.68 -14.18
C PRO A 84 -2.96 -20.86 -14.50
N THR A 85 -2.92 -19.59 -14.09
CA THR A 85 -1.69 -18.76 -14.16
C THR A 85 -1.49 -17.86 -12.93
N LEU A 86 -2.23 -18.09 -11.84
CA LEU A 86 -2.29 -17.19 -10.68
C LEU A 86 -1.45 -17.61 -9.47
N SER A 87 -0.46 -18.49 -9.63
CA SER A 87 0.16 -19.15 -8.48
C SER A 87 1.59 -18.72 -8.14
N VAL A 88 2.38 -18.15 -9.07
CA VAL A 88 3.82 -17.90 -8.79
C VAL A 88 4.12 -16.46 -8.38
N GLU A 89 3.31 -15.49 -8.81
CA GLU A 89 3.53 -14.06 -8.50
C GLU A 89 3.03 -13.68 -7.10
N HIS A 90 1.97 -14.36 -6.63
CA HIS A 90 1.39 -14.13 -5.31
C HIS A 90 2.33 -14.62 -4.19
N GLU A 91 3.05 -15.71 -4.42
CA GLU A 91 4.06 -16.23 -3.48
C GLU A 91 5.24 -15.26 -3.32
N LYS A 92 5.67 -14.61 -4.41
CA LYS A 92 6.72 -13.59 -4.36
C LYS A 92 6.29 -12.36 -3.57
N HIS A 93 5.05 -11.90 -3.77
CA HIS A 93 4.51 -10.77 -3.03
C HIS A 93 4.39 -11.07 -1.53
N GLU A 94 3.93 -12.28 -1.18
CA GLU A 94 3.82 -12.72 0.22
C GLU A 94 5.19 -12.84 0.89
N ALA A 95 6.18 -13.41 0.19
CA ALA A 95 7.54 -13.54 0.70
C ALA A 95 8.21 -12.18 0.92
N VAL A 96 7.98 -11.24 0.00
CA VAL A 96 8.44 -9.85 0.13
C VAL A 96 7.81 -9.19 1.35
N CYS A 97 6.49 -9.28 1.52
CA CYS A 97 5.79 -8.73 2.68
C CYS A 97 6.33 -9.28 4.01
N ALA A 98 6.59 -10.58 4.10
CA ALA A 98 7.11 -11.21 5.31
C ALA A 98 8.51 -10.68 5.70
N ILE A 99 9.34 -10.35 4.69
CA ILE A 99 10.65 -9.74 4.95
C ILE A 99 10.46 -8.31 5.44
N PHE A 100 9.62 -7.51 4.79
CA PHE A 100 9.34 -6.13 5.24
C PHE A 100 8.86 -6.06 6.69
N GLU A 101 7.93 -6.94 7.08
CA GLU A 101 7.41 -7.02 8.46
C GLU A 101 8.48 -7.42 9.47
N LYS A 102 9.48 -8.22 9.05
CA LYS A 102 10.61 -8.61 9.91
C LYS A 102 11.56 -7.44 10.19
N TYR A 103 11.69 -6.49 9.26
CA TYR A 103 12.56 -5.33 9.40
C TYR A 103 11.84 -4.10 9.99
N ASP A 104 10.52 -4.03 9.90
CA ASP A 104 9.66 -2.99 10.50
C ASP A 104 9.27 -3.35 11.96
N VAL A 105 10.26 -3.41 12.86
CA VAL A 105 10.08 -3.89 14.25
C VAL A 105 9.11 -3.03 15.07
N ASN A 106 9.08 -1.73 14.80
CA ASN A 106 8.23 -0.74 15.46
C ASN A 106 6.91 -0.48 14.70
N GLY A 107 6.73 -1.04 13.51
CA GLY A 107 5.51 -0.90 12.71
C GLY A 107 5.24 0.52 12.24
N ASP A 108 6.28 1.35 12.17
CA ASP A 108 6.17 2.74 11.73
C ASP A 108 6.43 2.88 10.22
N GLY A 109 6.73 1.77 9.55
CA GLY A 109 7.02 1.74 8.12
C GLY A 109 8.38 2.33 7.78
N ARG A 110 9.25 2.55 8.76
CA ARG A 110 10.60 3.09 8.56
C ARG A 110 11.63 2.06 9.01
N MET A 111 12.72 1.97 8.26
CA MET A 111 13.90 1.21 8.67
C MET A 111 15.12 2.12 8.74
N PHE A 112 16.14 1.73 9.49
CA PHE A 112 17.41 2.44 9.44
C PHE A 112 18.19 2.10 8.16
N THR A 113 18.89 3.10 7.62
CA THR A 113 19.73 2.95 6.42
C THR A 113 20.78 1.83 6.54
N GLU A 114 21.29 1.60 7.77
CA GLU A 114 22.23 0.51 8.08
C GLU A 114 21.66 -0.90 7.86
N SER A 115 20.33 -1.04 7.89
CA SER A 115 19.63 -2.31 7.71
C SER A 115 19.22 -2.55 6.25
N VAL A 116 19.27 -1.52 5.38
CA VAL A 116 18.97 -1.59 3.94
C VAL A 116 19.78 -2.68 3.22
N PRO A 117 21.12 -2.79 3.39
CA PRO A 117 21.88 -3.84 2.71
C PRO A 117 21.46 -5.26 3.14
N ALA A 118 21.06 -5.45 4.40
CA ALA A 118 20.58 -6.73 4.89
C ALA A 118 19.20 -7.07 4.31
N LEU A 119 18.30 -6.09 4.26
CA LEU A 119 16.97 -6.23 3.63
C LEU A 119 17.09 -6.63 2.16
N LEU A 120 17.94 -5.93 1.40
CA LEU A 120 18.16 -6.23 -0.02
C LEU A 120 18.70 -7.64 -0.25
N ALA A 121 19.69 -8.06 0.54
CA ALA A 121 20.23 -9.42 0.44
C ALA A 121 19.18 -10.49 0.77
N GLU A 122 18.30 -10.24 1.73
CA GLU A 122 17.23 -11.18 2.09
C GLU A 122 16.12 -11.24 1.03
N LEU A 123 15.75 -10.10 0.43
CA LEU A 123 14.82 -10.04 -0.71
C LEU A 123 15.37 -10.77 -1.94
N GLN A 124 16.65 -10.57 -2.27
CA GLN A 124 17.33 -11.25 -3.38
C GLN A 124 17.35 -12.77 -3.18
N LYS A 125 17.76 -13.21 -1.98
CA LYS A 125 17.80 -14.63 -1.63
C LYS A 125 16.42 -15.28 -1.71
N THR A 126 15.37 -14.56 -1.31
CA THR A 126 14.01 -15.08 -1.23
C THR A 126 13.33 -15.11 -2.60
N LEU A 127 13.63 -14.15 -3.47
CA LEU A 127 13.07 -14.07 -4.82
C LEU A 127 13.92 -14.78 -5.89
N GLY A 128 15.14 -15.17 -5.55
CA GLY A 128 16.08 -15.83 -6.46
C GLY A 128 16.54 -14.92 -7.62
N LEU A 129 16.56 -13.61 -7.41
CA LEU A 129 16.95 -12.64 -8.43
C LEU A 129 18.49 -12.54 -8.52
N PRO A 130 19.07 -12.43 -9.73
CA PRO A 130 20.50 -12.22 -9.91
C PRO A 130 20.90 -10.80 -9.48
N ASP A 131 22.10 -10.65 -8.88
CA ASP A 131 22.65 -9.38 -8.39
C ASP A 131 22.70 -8.24 -9.44
N SER A 132 22.59 -8.57 -10.73
CA SER A 132 22.75 -7.66 -11.87
C SER A 132 21.53 -6.77 -12.16
N GLU A 133 20.33 -7.10 -11.66
CA GLU A 133 19.08 -6.38 -11.95
C GLU A 133 18.60 -5.54 -10.75
N ASN A 134 19.47 -5.33 -9.75
CA ASN A 134 19.07 -4.63 -8.53
C ASN A 134 19.26 -3.11 -8.63
N ILE A 135 18.33 -2.37 -8.03
CA ILE A 135 18.51 -0.96 -7.69
C ILE A 135 19.56 -0.92 -6.57
N GLY A 136 20.71 -0.31 -6.84
CA GLY A 136 21.80 -0.22 -5.85
C GLY A 136 21.32 0.48 -4.57
N SER A 137 21.86 0.09 -3.41
CA SER A 137 21.52 0.74 -2.13
C SER A 137 21.70 2.26 -2.20
N GLU A 138 22.72 2.74 -2.92
CA GLU A 138 22.99 4.16 -3.12
C GLU A 138 21.89 4.86 -3.93
N GLU A 139 21.41 4.24 -5.00
CA GLU A 139 20.32 4.77 -5.84
C GLU A 139 19.00 4.79 -5.04
N LEU A 140 18.77 3.73 -4.26
CA LEU A 140 17.58 3.57 -3.45
C LEU A 140 17.56 4.55 -2.27
N MET A 141 18.70 4.76 -1.61
CA MET A 141 18.88 5.78 -0.58
C MET A 141 18.68 7.18 -1.16
N ALA A 142 19.17 7.46 -2.36
CA ALA A 142 18.96 8.76 -3.01
C ALA A 142 17.49 9.05 -3.35
N ILE A 143 16.69 8.00 -3.57
CA ILE A 143 15.25 8.12 -3.88
C ILE A 143 14.41 8.21 -2.60
N LEU A 144 14.78 7.49 -1.53
CA LEU A 144 13.93 7.27 -0.36
C LEU A 144 14.40 7.91 0.94
N ASP A 145 15.69 8.27 1.06
CA ASP A 145 16.28 9.04 2.18
C ASP A 145 16.55 10.48 1.70
N VAL A 146 15.50 11.15 1.20
CA VAL A 146 15.58 12.51 0.62
C VAL A 146 15.98 13.56 1.66
N ASP A 147 15.68 13.30 2.93
CA ASP A 147 15.98 14.21 4.04
C ASP A 147 17.26 13.87 4.81
N ASP A 148 18.07 12.92 4.32
CA ASP A 148 19.33 12.44 4.94
C ASP A 148 19.15 12.18 6.45
N ASN A 149 17.95 11.73 6.85
CA ASN A 149 17.63 11.51 8.25
C ASN A 149 18.14 10.14 8.73
N GLY A 150 18.72 9.34 7.81
CA GLY A 150 19.27 8.02 8.07
C GLY A 150 18.21 6.95 8.28
N THR A 151 16.95 7.28 7.97
CA THR A 151 15.80 6.39 7.97
C THR A 151 15.25 6.29 6.55
N PHE A 152 14.76 5.12 6.24
CA PHE A 152 14.39 4.71 4.91
C PHE A 152 12.94 4.24 4.96
N ASP A 153 12.09 4.80 4.11
CA ASP A 153 10.67 4.47 4.07
C ASP A 153 10.46 3.10 3.39
N LEU A 154 10.10 2.10 4.19
CA LEU A 154 9.84 0.74 3.74
C LEU A 154 8.59 0.66 2.88
N LEU A 155 7.60 1.53 3.12
CA LEU A 155 6.35 1.55 2.38
C LEU A 155 6.57 2.04 0.95
N GLU A 156 7.34 3.11 0.80
CA GLU A 156 7.75 3.63 -0.50
C GLU A 156 8.66 2.64 -1.24
N PHE A 157 9.60 2.00 -0.54
CA PHE A 157 10.43 0.96 -1.16
C PHE A 157 9.61 -0.21 -1.66
N ARG A 158 8.65 -0.69 -0.85
CA ARG A 158 7.74 -1.76 -1.26
C ARG A 158 6.98 -1.39 -2.53
N GLN A 159 6.46 -0.16 -2.60
CA GLN A 159 5.77 0.33 -3.79
C GLN A 159 6.69 0.39 -5.00
N LEU A 160 7.91 0.91 -4.84
CA LEU A 160 8.92 0.96 -5.91
C LEU A 160 9.29 -0.44 -6.40
N PHE A 161 9.54 -1.37 -5.47
CA PHE A 161 9.92 -2.75 -5.76
C PHE A 161 8.84 -3.48 -6.59
N PHE A 162 7.57 -3.32 -6.23
CA PHE A 162 6.46 -3.89 -6.99
C PHE A 162 6.22 -3.16 -8.31
N GLN A 163 6.38 -1.83 -8.35
CA GLN A 163 6.21 -1.04 -9.57
C GLN A 163 7.26 -1.39 -10.63
N SER A 164 8.52 -1.62 -10.23
CA SER A 164 9.58 -2.10 -11.13
C SER A 164 9.30 -3.51 -11.65
N CYS A 165 8.58 -4.36 -10.91
CA CYS A 165 8.17 -5.68 -11.39
C CYS A 165 7.02 -5.65 -12.41
N TYR A 166 6.20 -4.59 -12.47
CA TYR A 166 5.08 -4.47 -13.41
C TYR A 166 5.43 -3.79 -14.75
N THR A 167 6.71 -3.44 -14.96
CA THR A 167 7.17 -2.75 -16.19
C THR A 167 8.10 -3.63 -17.04
N LEU A 168 7.67 -4.86 -17.34
CA LEU A 168 8.29 -5.76 -18.31
C LEU A 168 7.24 -6.37 -19.25
#